data_AF-A0A3L6JA36-F1
#
_entry.id   AF-A0A3L6JA36-F1
#
_cell.length_a   1.000
_cell.length_b   1.000
_cell.length_c   1.000
_cell.angle_alpha   90.00
_cell.angle_beta   90.00
_cell.angle_gamma   90.00
#
_symmetry.space_group_name_H-M   'P 1'
#
loop_
_entity.id
_entity.type
_entity.pdbx_description
1 polymer ?
#
loop_
_entity_poly.entity_id
_entity_poly.type
_entity_poly.pdbx_seq_one_letter_code
_entity_poly.pdbx_strand_id
1 'polypeptide(L)'
;MSPVLTIGLPELTESDIEQLAEECEEEISRFVLKSVPRKSISELSVICVLDVSSDGSQLDVDVQLSLEQEYETGHSLETLAEEATKHAVNWLEKKLTEMKGI
;
A
#
# COMPACT_ATOMS: atom_id res chain seq x y z
N MET A 1 4.79 -8.00 -9.37
CA MET A 1 4.00 -7.24 -10.36
C MET A 1 3.36 -6.09 -9.61
N SER A 2 3.70 -4.87 -9.98
CA SER A 2 3.17 -3.65 -9.35
C SER A 2 1.74 -3.43 -9.84
N PRO A 3 0.76 -3.23 -8.95
CA PRO A 3 -0.61 -2.93 -9.35
C PRO A 3 -0.69 -1.56 -10.06
N VAL A 4 -1.21 -1.55 -11.29
CA VAL A 4 -1.49 -0.31 -12.04
C VAL A 4 -2.93 0.11 -11.77
N LEU A 5 -3.13 1.27 -11.15
CA LEU A 5 -4.45 1.83 -10.87
C LEU A 5 -4.85 2.79 -12.00
N THR A 6 -5.76 2.32 -12.87
CA THR A 6 -6.37 3.14 -13.94
C THR A 6 -7.76 3.60 -13.51
N ILE A 7 -7.82 4.35 -12.41
CA ILE A 7 -9.03 5.05 -11.96
C ILE A 7 -8.82 6.51 -12.28
N GLY A 8 -9.80 7.16 -12.90
CA GLY A 8 -9.67 8.57 -13.30
C GLY A 8 -9.28 9.43 -12.11
N LEU A 9 -8.01 9.79 -12.04
CA LEU A 9 -7.39 10.41 -10.90
C LEU A 9 -7.95 11.82 -10.72
N PRO A 10 -8.13 12.29 -9.46
CA PRO A 10 -8.24 13.72 -9.22
C PRO A 10 -6.91 14.40 -9.63
N GLU A 11 -6.92 15.73 -9.76
CA GLU A 11 -5.67 16.47 -9.89
C GLU A 11 -4.87 16.28 -8.60
N LEU A 12 -3.84 15.43 -8.65
CA LEU A 12 -2.94 15.13 -7.54
C LEU A 12 -1.72 16.05 -7.65
N THR A 13 -1.43 16.78 -6.57
CA THR A 13 -0.15 17.50 -6.45
C THR A 13 0.95 16.58 -5.95
N GLU A 14 2.22 16.96 -6.11
CA GLU A 14 3.35 16.21 -5.55
C GLU A 14 3.18 15.97 -4.04
N SER A 15 2.66 16.97 -3.31
CA SER A 15 2.36 16.84 -1.88
C SER A 15 1.24 15.84 -1.58
N ASP A 16 0.22 15.73 -2.44
CA ASP A 16 -0.84 14.72 -2.29
C ASP A 16 -0.27 13.31 -2.52
N ILE A 17 0.62 13.15 -3.49
CA ILE A 17 1.27 11.87 -3.81
C ILE A 17 2.17 11.43 -2.64
N GLU A 18 3.01 12.32 -2.11
CA GLU A 18 3.84 12.04 -0.94
C GLU A 18 2.98 11.64 0.27
N GLN A 19 1.92 12.39 0.54
CA GLN A 19 1.02 12.10 1.65
C GLN A 19 0.30 10.75 1.46
N LEU A 20 -0.20 10.46 0.25
CA LEU A 20 -0.85 9.19 -0.06
C LEU A 20 0.12 8.01 0.09
N ALA A 21 1.40 8.19 -0.26
CA ALA A 21 2.42 7.17 -0.10
C ALA A 21 2.66 6.87 1.38
N GLU A 22 2.88 7.90 2.22
CA GLU A 22 3.05 7.75 3.67
C GLU A 22 1.82 7.11 4.34
N GLU A 23 0.62 7.58 4.01
CA GLU A 23 -0.62 7.02 4.56
C GLU A 23 -0.82 5.56 4.12
N CYS A 24 -0.45 5.21 2.88
CA CYS A 24 -0.51 3.85 2.37
C CYS A 24 0.46 2.92 3.12
N GLU A 25 1.69 3.37 3.38
CA GLU A 25 2.67 2.64 4.18
C GLU A 25 2.17 2.38 5.62
N GLU A 26 1.56 3.39 6.24
CA GLU A 26 1.00 3.27 7.58
C GLU A 26 -0.17 2.27 7.63
N GLU A 27 -1.08 2.31 6.65
CA GLU A 27 -2.24 1.42 6.61
C GLU A 27 -1.84 -0.04 6.34
N ILE A 28 -0.89 -0.29 5.44
CA ILE A 28 -0.33 -1.63 5.24
C ILE A 28 0.37 -2.13 6.50
N SER A 29 1.16 -1.28 7.14
CA SER A 29 1.83 -1.63 8.40
C SER A 29 0.82 -2.03 9.46
N ARG A 30 -0.29 -1.28 9.59
CA ARG A 30 -1.41 -1.63 10.48
C ARG A 30 -2.08 -2.95 10.09
N PHE A 31 -2.29 -3.20 8.80
CA PHE A 31 -2.85 -4.44 8.30
C PHE A 31 -1.98 -5.66 8.66
N VAL A 32 -0.66 -5.54 8.46
CA VAL A 32 0.33 -6.57 8.81
C VAL A 32 0.34 -6.83 10.31
N LEU A 33 0.39 -5.78 11.14
CA LEU A 33 0.41 -5.90 12.61
C LEU A 33 -0.91 -6.44 13.21
N LYS A 34 -2.02 -6.35 12.47
CA LYS A 34 -3.30 -7.00 12.84
C LYS A 34 -3.32 -8.48 12.47
N SER A 35 -2.63 -8.84 11.39
CA SER A 35 -2.62 -10.21 10.86
C SER A 35 -1.56 -11.08 11.53
N VAL A 36 -0.41 -10.50 11.86
CA VAL A 36 0.73 -11.19 12.48
C VAL A 36 1.00 -10.58 13.86
N PRO A 37 1.18 -11.40 14.91
CA PRO A 37 1.54 -10.91 16.24
C PRO A 37 2.82 -10.07 16.20
N ARG A 38 2.78 -8.84 16.73
CA ARG A 38 3.97 -7.95 16.75
C ARG A 38 5.22 -8.60 17.34
N LYS A 39 5.04 -9.51 18.30
CA LYS A 39 6.13 -10.22 18.96
C LYS A 39 6.86 -11.22 18.06
N SER A 40 6.24 -11.63 16.95
CA SER A 40 6.84 -12.58 16.00
C SER A 40 7.53 -11.88 14.85
N ILE A 41 7.49 -10.55 14.81
CA ILE A 41 8.06 -9.72 13.75
C ILE A 41 9.42 -9.23 14.23
N SER A 42 10.48 -9.68 13.57
CA SER A 42 11.85 -9.20 13.79
C SER A 42 12.05 -7.85 13.11
N GLU A 43 11.64 -7.78 11.85
CA GLU A 43 11.76 -6.60 11.00
C GLU A 43 10.51 -6.46 10.13
N LEU A 44 10.01 -5.24 10.02
CA LEU A 44 8.93 -4.88 9.12
C LEU A 44 9.30 -3.56 8.44
N SER A 45 9.41 -3.60 7.13
CA SER A 45 9.57 -2.44 6.27
C SER A 45 8.49 -2.46 5.21
N VAL A 46 7.79 -1.34 5.09
CA VAL A 46 6.79 -1.11 4.05
C VAL A 46 7.24 0.13 3.30
N ILE A 47 7.32 0.05 1.99
CA ILE A 47 7.61 1.18 1.11
C ILE A 47 6.51 1.23 0.06
N CYS A 48 5.86 2.38 -0.08
CA CYS A 48 4.89 2.63 -1.14
C CYS A 48 5.45 3.69 -2.07
N VAL A 49 5.62 3.33 -3.34
CA VAL A 49 6.01 4.25 -4.39
C VAL A 49 4.78 4.50 -5.25
N LEU A 50 4.41 5.77 -5.35
CA LEU A 50 3.31 6.25 -6.16
C LEU A 50 3.90 7.07 -7.31
N ASP A 51 3.65 6.64 -8.54
CA ASP A 51 4.14 7.33 -9.74
C ASP A 51 2.95 7.69 -10.62
N VAL A 52 2.81 8.98 -10.94
CA VAL A 52 1.75 9.46 -11.83
C VAL A 52 2.30 9.56 -13.23
N SER A 53 1.63 8.88 -14.17
CA SER A 53 1.90 8.98 -15.60
C SER A 53 2.00 10.44 -16.07
N SER A 54 2.83 10.70 -17.08
CA SER A 54 3.09 12.07 -17.57
C SER A 54 1.85 12.79 -18.10
N ASP A 55 0.80 12.06 -18.46
CA ASP A 55 -0.50 12.58 -18.90
C ASP A 55 -1.55 12.65 -17.78
N GLY A 56 -1.19 12.27 -16.55
CA GLY A 56 -2.05 12.36 -15.36
C GLY A 56 -3.23 11.40 -15.34
N SER A 57 -3.27 10.40 -16.23
CA SER A 57 -4.41 9.50 -16.38
C SER A 57 -4.28 8.19 -15.60
N GLN A 58 -3.05 7.80 -15.25
CA GLN A 58 -2.72 6.57 -14.54
C GLN A 58 -1.82 6.85 -13.33
N LEU A 59 -2.09 6.10 -12.25
CA LEU A 59 -1.27 6.07 -11.05
C LEU A 59 -0.71 4.65 -10.94
N ASP A 60 0.59 4.54 -11.08
CA ASP A 60 1.33 3.31 -10.82
C ASP A 60 1.62 3.24 -9.32
N VAL A 61 1.29 2.10 -8.73
CA VAL A 61 1.47 1.85 -7.31
C VAL A 61 2.40 0.67 -7.15
N ASP A 62 3.58 0.91 -6.59
CA ASP A 62 4.53 -0.14 -6.24
C ASP A 62 4.57 -0.25 -4.71
N VAL A 63 4.16 -1.42 -4.21
CA VAL A 63 4.20 -1.73 -2.78
C VAL A 63 5.30 -2.75 -2.54
N GLN A 64 6.30 -2.36 -1.77
CA GLN A 64 7.37 -3.24 -1.32
C GLN A 64 7.17 -3.53 0.16
N LEU A 65 6.86 -4.80 0.47
CA LEU A 65 6.74 -5.30 1.83
C LEU A 65 7.90 -6.25 2.11
N SER A 66 8.73 -5.89 3.08
CA SER A 66 9.73 -6.76 3.68
C SER A 66 9.32 -7.09 5.10
N LEU A 67 9.09 -8.37 5.36
CA LEU A 67 8.69 -8.88 6.67
C LEU A 67 9.58 -10.04 7.06
N GLU A 68 10.31 -9.89 8.16
CA GLU A 68 11.07 -10.96 8.78
C GLU A 68 10.36 -11.43 10.05
N GLN A 69 10.10 -12.73 10.14
CA GLN A 69 9.53 -13.34 11.33
C GLN A 69 10.62 -14.00 12.18
N GLU A 70 10.60 -13.76 13.50
CA GLU A 70 11.48 -14.45 14.45
C GLU A 70 11.08 -15.92 14.65
N TYR A 71 9.79 -16.23 14.47
CA TYR A 71 9.26 -17.59 14.60
C TYR A 71 8.03 -17.77 13.72
N GLU A 72 7.85 -18.98 13.21
CA GLU A 72 6.71 -19.33 12.36
C GLU A 72 5.38 -19.10 13.12
N THR A 73 4.51 -18.32 12.50
CA THR A 73 3.16 -18.04 13.02
C THR A 73 2.07 -18.85 12.33
N GLY A 74 2.44 -19.71 11.37
CA GLY A 74 1.50 -20.41 10.49
C GLY A 74 0.88 -19.52 9.41
N HIS A 75 1.25 -18.24 9.35
CA HIS A 75 0.89 -17.34 8.26
C HIS A 75 1.97 -17.38 7.18
N SER A 76 1.57 -17.66 5.93
CA SER A 76 2.48 -17.53 4.78
C SER A 76 2.76 -16.05 4.54
N LEU A 77 4.04 -15.67 4.58
CA LEU A 77 4.51 -14.31 4.30
C LEU A 77 4.10 -13.88 2.89
N GLU A 78 4.14 -14.80 1.93
CA GLU A 78 3.71 -14.57 0.55
C GLU A 78 2.23 -14.18 0.49
N THR A 79 1.37 -14.95 1.16
CA THR A 79 -0.07 -14.67 1.22
C THR A 79 -0.33 -13.32 1.91
N LEU A 80 0.39 -13.02 2.98
CA LEU A 80 0.26 -11.75 3.69
C LEU A 80 0.67 -10.57 2.79
N ALA A 81 1.73 -10.70 2.01
CA ALA A 81 2.17 -9.68 1.06
C ALA A 81 1.15 -9.43 -0.05
N GLU A 82 0.55 -10.51 -0.58
CA GLU A 82 -0.53 -10.39 -1.57
C GLU A 82 -1.78 -9.72 -0.98
N GLU A 83 -2.17 -10.07 0.25
CA GLU A 83 -3.30 -9.46 0.94
C GLU A 83 -3.04 -7.99 1.29
N ALA A 84 -1.83 -7.67 1.74
CA ALA A 84 -1.38 -6.31 2.01
C ALA A 84 -1.44 -5.45 0.74
N THR A 85 -0.96 -5.97 -0.39
CA THR A 85 -1.01 -5.26 -1.68
C THR A 85 -2.46 -5.02 -2.11
N LYS A 86 -3.34 -6.03 -2.00
CA LYS A 86 -4.77 -5.86 -2.28
C LYS A 86 -5.44 -4.85 -1.36
N HIS A 87 -5.04 -4.83 -0.09
CA HIS A 87 -5.55 -3.86 0.88
C HIS A 87 -5.13 -2.44 0.52
N ALA A 88 -3.86 -2.24 0.18
CA ALA A 88 -3.29 -0.97 -0.26
C ALA A 88 -4.03 -0.40 -1.47
N VAL A 89 -4.21 -1.22 -2.52
CA VAL A 89 -4.92 -0.83 -3.74
C VAL A 89 -6.37 -0.42 -3.44
N ASN A 90 -7.10 -1.21 -2.65
CA ASN A 90 -8.48 -0.87 -2.26
C ASN A 90 -8.55 0.41 -1.42
N TRP A 91 -7.57 0.63 -0.54
CA TRP A 91 -7.51 1.82 0.30
C TRP A 91 -7.21 3.07 -0.55
N LEU A 92 -6.24 2.99 -1.46
CA LEU A 92 -5.91 4.05 -2.41
C LEU A 92 -7.10 4.37 -3.31
N GLU A 93 -7.77 3.36 -3.87
CA GLU A 93 -8.98 3.55 -4.69
C GLU A 93 -10.07 4.33 -3.93
N LYS A 94 -10.31 3.98 -2.66
CA LYS A 94 -11.28 4.71 -1.81
C LYS A 94 -10.85 6.15 -1.59
N LYS A 95 -9.59 6.38 -1.20
CA LYS A 95 -9.06 7.72 -0.96
C LYS A 95 -9.14 8.60 -2.20
N LEU A 96 -8.75 8.07 -3.35
CA LEU A 96 -8.84 8.78 -4.63
C LEU A 96 -10.29 9.12 -4.99
N THR A 97 -11.23 8.22 -4.69
CA THR A 97 -12.67 8.46 -4.89
C THR A 97 -13.19 9.57 -3.96
N GLU A 98 -12.81 9.53 -2.68
CA GLU A 98 -13.16 10.56 -1.69
C GLU A 98 -12.59 11.93 -2.06
N MET A 99 -11.34 12.00 -2.51
CA MET A 99 -10.70 13.24 -2.99
C MET A 99 -11.38 13.80 -4.23
N LYS A 100 -11.91 12.93 -5.10
CA LYS A 100 -12.68 13.33 -6.26
C LYS A 100 -14.10 13.81 -5.92
N GLY A 101 -14.55 13.60 -4.68
CA GLY A 101 -15.84 14.06 -4.17
C GLY A 101 -17.04 13.31 -4.74
N ILE A 102 -16.87 12.02 -5.11
CA ILE A 102 -17.94 11.16 -5.65
C ILE A 102 -18.48 10.21 -4.58
#